data_AF-A0A7T5CEP0-F1
#
_entry.id   AF-A0A7T5CEP0-F1
#
_cell.length_a   1.000
_cell.length_b   1.000
_cell.length_c   1.000
_cell.angle_alpha   90.00
_cell.angle_beta   90.00
_cell.angle_gamma   90.00
#
_symmetry.space_group_name_H-M   'P 1'
#
loop_
_entity.id
_entity.type
_entity.pdbx_description
1 polymer ?
#
loop_
_entity_poly.entity_id
_entity_poly.type
_entity_poly.pdbx_seq_one_letter_code
_entity_poly.pdbx_strand_id
1 'polypeptide(L)'
;MLNKTTGAFSLTVKTAAGTGIVVAQGKNTELVCDGTNVLEAKTTAPTAAGGSNDTTIATTAFANRTGGVVGGMRNASMSIAAASSTATFTADEVVVTTAVGGAPIRLANVNKTINIATTGAGGMDTGASPVSTWVAIYLIYNPSTGASALLGYNTGSNVAPEVYGGANMPVGYTASAVVSIVATNPSGQLKPFIQRDRKVAFAGIGVFNSTTDASSFQPISLSGAVPPATRRSRLEE
;
A
#
# COMPACT_ATOMS: atom_id res chain seq x y z
N MET A 1 0.92 -42.69 -8.56
CA MET A 1 1.31 -44.11 -8.63
C MET A 1 2.05 -44.48 -7.35
N LEU A 2 1.58 -45.50 -6.64
CA LEU A 2 2.18 -45.98 -5.39
C LEU A 2 3.01 -47.25 -5.65
N ASN A 3 4.30 -47.24 -5.34
CA ASN A 3 5.16 -48.41 -5.44
C ASN A 3 5.07 -49.27 -4.16
N LYS A 4 4.29 -50.36 -4.20
CA LYS A 4 4.11 -51.33 -3.11
C LYS A 4 4.98 -52.59 -3.22
N THR A 5 6.07 -52.57 -3.99
CA THR A 5 6.98 -53.73 -4.04
C THR A 5 7.60 -54.00 -2.66
N THR A 6 8.04 -55.24 -2.41
CA THR A 6 8.78 -55.65 -1.20
C THR A 6 10.22 -55.97 -1.57
N GLY A 7 11.22 -55.50 -0.81
CA GLY A 7 12.65 -55.82 -1.05
C GLY A 7 13.48 -54.73 -1.75
N ALA A 8 13.24 -53.44 -1.44
CA ALA A 8 14.00 -52.30 -1.97
C ALA A 8 13.96 -52.12 -3.50
N PHE A 9 12.90 -52.60 -4.17
CA PHE A 9 12.74 -52.43 -5.61
C PHE A 9 12.14 -51.06 -5.97
N SER A 10 12.75 -50.38 -6.94
CA SER A 10 12.17 -49.19 -7.57
C SER A 10 11.41 -49.57 -8.84
N LEU A 11 10.47 -48.71 -9.25
CA LEU A 11 9.72 -48.88 -10.48
C LEU A 11 10.04 -47.73 -11.43
N THR A 12 10.55 -48.04 -12.63
CA THR A 12 10.80 -47.03 -13.66
C THR A 12 9.62 -46.98 -14.62
N VAL A 13 8.89 -45.87 -14.61
CA VAL A 13 7.75 -45.63 -15.50
C VAL A 13 8.24 -44.84 -16.70
N LYS A 14 8.06 -45.38 -17.91
CA LYS A 14 8.47 -44.72 -19.15
C LYS A 14 7.50 -45.00 -20.29
N THR A 15 7.54 -44.15 -21.31
CA THR A 15 6.99 -44.42 -22.64
C THR A 15 7.98 -45.28 -23.44
N ALA A 16 7.57 -45.76 -24.63
CA ALA A 16 8.45 -46.53 -25.51
C ALA A 16 9.71 -45.76 -25.95
N ALA A 17 9.62 -44.42 -26.04
CA ALA A 17 10.71 -43.55 -26.52
C ALA A 17 11.42 -42.75 -25.40
N GLY A 18 10.87 -42.70 -24.18
CA GLY A 18 11.37 -41.84 -23.10
C GLY A 18 12.40 -42.48 -22.17
N THR A 19 13.14 -41.64 -21.44
CA THR A 19 14.16 -42.04 -20.44
C THR A 19 13.56 -42.64 -19.16
N GLY A 20 12.37 -42.18 -18.75
CA GLY A 20 11.60 -42.72 -17.63
C GLY A 20 11.80 -42.01 -16.29
N ILE A 21 10.83 -42.16 -15.38
CA ILE A 21 10.83 -41.63 -14.02
C ILE A 21 10.87 -42.79 -13.02
N VAL A 22 11.74 -42.68 -12.01
CA VAL A 22 11.91 -43.70 -10.98
C VAL A 22 11.00 -43.40 -9.79
N VAL A 23 10.13 -44.35 -9.44
CA VAL A 23 9.32 -44.34 -8.22
C VAL A 23 9.95 -45.30 -7.21
N ALA A 24 10.60 -44.75 -6.18
CA ALA A 24 11.21 -45.54 -5.11
C ALA A 24 10.18 -46.34 -4.29
N GLN A 25 10.62 -47.43 -3.66
CA GLN A 25 9.78 -48.30 -2.84
C GLN A 25 9.06 -47.49 -1.74
N GLY A 26 7.76 -47.72 -1.55
CA GLY A 26 6.96 -47.07 -0.52
C GLY A 26 6.61 -45.60 -0.80
N LYS A 27 7.01 -45.04 -1.95
CA LYS A 27 6.63 -43.68 -2.38
C LYS A 27 5.38 -43.69 -3.27
N ASN A 28 4.59 -42.64 -3.14
CA ASN A 28 3.54 -42.29 -4.09
C ASN A 28 3.96 -41.03 -4.85
N THR A 29 4.02 -41.12 -6.16
CA THR A 29 4.34 -39.99 -7.04
C THR A 29 3.24 -39.83 -8.08
N GLU A 30 2.70 -38.63 -8.24
CA GLU A 30 1.80 -38.34 -9.35
C GLU A 30 2.61 -38.14 -10.62
N LEU A 31 2.26 -38.88 -11.68
CA LEU A 31 2.98 -38.91 -12.93
C LEU A 31 2.03 -38.49 -14.05
N VAL A 32 2.52 -37.66 -14.96
CA VAL A 32 1.82 -37.24 -16.17
C VAL A 32 2.61 -37.69 -17.40
N CYS A 33 1.94 -37.85 -18.53
CA CYS A 33 2.56 -38.24 -19.79
C CYS A 33 2.21 -37.20 -20.86
N ASP A 34 3.20 -36.74 -21.62
CA ASP A 34 3.01 -35.79 -22.73
C ASP A 34 2.93 -36.51 -24.10
N GLY A 35 2.83 -37.84 -24.10
CA GLY A 35 2.84 -38.69 -25.29
C GLY A 35 4.25 -39.11 -25.72
N THR A 36 5.31 -38.41 -25.30
CA THR A 36 6.71 -38.74 -25.59
C THR A 36 7.46 -39.20 -24.36
N ASN A 37 7.24 -38.58 -23.20
CA ASN A 37 7.90 -38.84 -21.94
C ASN A 37 6.89 -39.00 -20.80
N VAL A 38 7.33 -39.71 -19.76
CA VAL A 38 6.68 -39.69 -18.44
C VAL A 38 7.38 -38.62 -17.61
N LEU A 39 6.62 -37.78 -16.94
CA LEU A 39 7.08 -36.63 -16.16
C LEU A 39 6.45 -36.70 -14.76
N GLU A 40 7.13 -36.18 -13.75
CA GLU A 40 6.48 -35.92 -12.46
C GLU A 40 5.48 -34.77 -12.62
N ALA A 41 4.31 -34.91 -12.00
CA ALA A 41 3.31 -33.85 -12.01
C ALA A 41 3.89 -32.60 -11.32
N LYS A 42 3.90 -31.47 -12.04
CA LYS A 42 4.43 -30.21 -11.50
C LYS A 42 3.48 -29.69 -10.43
N THR A 43 3.93 -29.60 -9.19
CA THR A 43 3.14 -29.09 -8.05
C THR A 43 3.17 -27.57 -7.93
N THR A 44 3.96 -26.88 -8.77
CA THR A 44 4.09 -25.43 -8.79
C THR A 44 4.09 -24.89 -10.23
N ALA A 45 3.26 -23.90 -10.54
CA ALA A 45 3.33 -23.20 -11.81
C ALA A 45 4.41 -22.09 -11.75
N PRO A 46 5.10 -21.78 -12.87
CA PRO A 46 5.99 -20.63 -12.92
C PRO A 46 5.15 -19.34 -12.82
N THR A 47 5.61 -18.36 -12.03
CA THR A 47 4.93 -17.06 -11.98
C THR A 47 5.30 -16.27 -13.23
N ALA A 48 4.32 -16.02 -14.09
CA ALA A 48 4.52 -15.24 -15.31
C ALA A 48 4.89 -13.77 -15.00
N ALA A 49 5.56 -13.11 -15.96
CA ALA A 49 5.83 -11.68 -15.88
C ALA A 49 4.53 -10.85 -15.97
N GLY A 50 4.53 -9.64 -15.41
CA GLY A 50 3.37 -8.74 -15.50
C GLY A 50 3.01 -8.42 -16.95
N GLY A 51 1.72 -8.45 -17.28
CA GLY A 51 1.24 -8.22 -18.65
C GLY A 51 1.38 -9.43 -19.59
N SER A 52 1.77 -10.59 -19.07
CA SER A 52 1.78 -11.84 -19.85
C SER A 52 0.38 -12.16 -20.40
N ASN A 53 0.34 -12.52 -21.68
CA ASN A 53 -0.83 -13.06 -22.39
C ASN A 53 -0.74 -14.59 -22.57
N ASP A 54 0.14 -15.24 -21.80
CA ASP A 54 0.27 -16.70 -21.82
C ASP A 54 -1.04 -17.37 -21.38
N THR A 55 -1.41 -18.45 -22.07
CA THR A 55 -2.63 -19.22 -21.81
C THR A 55 -2.42 -20.32 -20.76
N THR A 56 -1.24 -20.37 -20.12
CA THR A 56 -0.94 -21.32 -19.04
C THR A 56 -1.63 -20.97 -17.71
N ILE A 57 -1.63 -21.91 -16.76
CA ILE A 57 -2.23 -21.73 -15.44
C ILE A 57 -1.52 -20.60 -14.67
N ALA A 58 -2.29 -19.62 -14.20
CA ALA A 58 -1.79 -18.54 -13.36
C ALA A 58 -1.45 -19.03 -11.94
N THR A 59 -0.33 -18.55 -11.39
CA THR A 59 -0.02 -18.71 -9.96
C THR A 59 -0.82 -17.72 -9.12
N THR A 60 -0.99 -18.00 -7.83
CA THR A 60 -1.57 -17.05 -6.87
C THR A 60 -0.80 -15.72 -6.86
N ALA A 61 0.53 -15.77 -6.97
CA ALA A 61 1.37 -14.58 -7.05
C ALA A 61 1.06 -13.73 -8.29
N PHE A 62 0.77 -14.35 -9.44
CA PHE A 62 0.35 -13.64 -10.65
C PHE A 62 -1.05 -13.02 -10.48
N ALA A 63 -2.02 -13.81 -9.99
CA ALA A 63 -3.38 -13.35 -9.76
C ALA A 63 -3.43 -12.14 -8.79
N ASN A 64 -2.66 -12.19 -7.71
CA ASN A 64 -2.61 -11.13 -6.69
C ASN A 64 -1.99 -9.82 -7.18
N ARG A 65 -1.29 -9.81 -8.32
CA ARG A 65 -0.76 -8.57 -8.92
C ARG A 65 -1.80 -7.80 -9.72
N THR A 66 -2.99 -8.36 -9.92
CA THR A 66 -3.98 -7.77 -10.82
C THR A 66 -4.85 -6.73 -10.12
N GLY A 67 -4.92 -5.53 -10.74
CA GLY A 67 -5.92 -4.50 -10.48
C GLY A 67 -5.77 -3.73 -9.16
N GLY A 68 -5.83 -2.41 -9.22
CA GLY A 68 -5.85 -1.52 -8.05
C GLY A 68 -4.64 -0.59 -8.02
N VAL A 69 -4.89 0.69 -7.74
CA VAL A 69 -3.85 1.72 -7.59
C VAL A 69 -3.67 1.99 -6.10
N VAL A 70 -2.43 2.06 -5.62
CA VAL A 70 -2.13 2.42 -4.23
C VAL A 70 -2.81 3.74 -3.85
N GLY A 71 -3.41 3.81 -2.66
CA GLY A 71 -4.20 4.98 -2.24
C GLY A 71 -5.51 5.15 -3.00
N GLY A 72 -5.91 4.18 -3.82
CA GLY A 72 -7.29 4.02 -4.27
C GLY A 72 -8.17 3.79 -3.06
N MET A 73 -9.24 4.58 -2.94
CA MET A 73 -10.18 4.47 -1.82
C MET A 73 -11.62 4.74 -2.25
N ARG A 74 -12.56 4.12 -1.53
CA ARG A 74 -14.00 4.22 -1.78
C ARG A 74 -14.71 4.75 -0.54
N ASN A 75 -15.50 5.81 -0.72
CA ASN A 75 -16.30 6.43 0.34
C ASN A 75 -15.42 6.86 1.54
N ALA A 76 -14.23 7.41 1.24
CA ALA A 76 -13.32 7.77 2.32
C ALA A 76 -13.71 9.10 2.94
N SER A 77 -13.62 9.19 4.26
CA SER A 77 -13.99 10.36 5.03
C SER A 77 -13.08 10.52 6.24
N MET A 78 -12.72 11.76 6.53
CA MET A 78 -11.98 12.16 7.72
C MET A 78 -12.25 13.65 7.93
N SER A 79 -12.66 14.05 9.13
CA SER A 79 -12.93 15.46 9.40
C SER A 79 -12.71 15.78 10.86
N ILE A 80 -12.24 16.99 11.12
CA ILE A 80 -12.20 17.59 12.45
C ILE A 80 -12.74 19.02 12.37
N ALA A 81 -13.67 19.36 13.26
CA ALA A 81 -14.32 20.67 13.29
C ALA A 81 -13.49 21.72 14.05
N ALA A 82 -12.64 21.27 14.97
CA ALA A 82 -11.74 22.09 15.77
C ALA A 82 -10.34 21.46 15.77
N ALA A 83 -9.32 22.27 16.09
CA ALA A 83 -7.95 21.78 16.14
C ALA A 83 -7.82 20.62 17.14
N SER A 84 -7.21 19.51 16.72
CA SER A 84 -7.20 18.27 17.49
C SER A 84 -5.94 17.46 17.21
N SER A 85 -5.41 16.78 18.22
CA SER A 85 -4.36 15.76 18.02
C SER A 85 -4.93 14.43 17.54
N THR A 86 -6.25 14.28 17.54
CA THR A 86 -6.93 13.03 17.20
C THR A 86 -7.84 13.22 16.01
N ALA A 87 -7.84 12.25 15.10
CA ALA A 87 -8.79 12.20 13.98
C ALA A 87 -9.06 10.74 13.57
N THR A 88 -10.27 10.48 13.08
CA THR A 88 -10.70 9.14 12.64
C THR A 88 -10.89 9.12 11.14
N PHE A 89 -10.17 8.23 10.47
CA PHE A 89 -10.32 7.95 9.05
C PHE A 89 -11.22 6.74 8.86
N THR A 90 -12.23 6.89 8.00
CA THR A 90 -13.13 5.81 7.59
C THR A 90 -13.12 5.65 6.08
N ALA A 91 -13.23 4.42 5.58
CA ALA A 91 -13.47 4.13 4.16
C ALA A 91 -14.05 2.73 4.02
N ASP A 92 -14.85 2.50 2.97
CA ASP A 92 -15.36 1.16 2.67
C ASP A 92 -14.23 0.24 2.18
N GLU A 93 -13.29 0.81 1.43
CA GLU A 93 -12.13 0.10 0.89
C GLU A 93 -10.95 1.06 0.72
N VAL A 94 -9.74 0.60 1.04
CA VAL A 94 -8.48 1.26 0.69
C VAL A 94 -7.49 0.24 0.12
N VAL A 95 -6.80 0.60 -0.96
CA VAL A 95 -5.74 -0.20 -1.57
C VAL A 95 -4.38 0.21 -1.00
N VAL A 96 -3.66 -0.74 -0.40
CA VAL A 96 -2.28 -0.58 0.09
C VAL A 96 -1.33 -1.51 -0.66
N THR A 97 -0.04 -1.16 -0.71
CA THR A 97 1.00 -1.98 -1.36
C THR A 97 2.27 -1.99 -0.53
N THR A 98 3.09 -3.03 -0.67
CA THR A 98 4.42 -3.11 -0.02
C THR A 98 5.49 -2.26 -0.70
N ALA A 99 5.29 -1.93 -1.97
CA ALA A 99 6.13 -1.04 -2.76
C ALA A 99 5.32 -0.47 -3.93
N VAL A 100 5.76 0.63 -4.52
CA VAL A 100 5.16 1.17 -5.74
C VAL A 100 5.23 0.11 -6.85
N GLY A 101 4.09 -0.17 -7.49
CA GLY A 101 3.97 -1.25 -8.48
C GLY A 101 3.93 -2.67 -7.88
N GLY A 102 3.90 -2.79 -6.55
CA GLY A 102 3.69 -4.05 -5.84
C GLY A 102 2.27 -4.57 -5.96
N ALA A 103 2.05 -5.81 -5.49
CA ALA A 103 0.73 -6.42 -5.49
C ALA A 103 -0.24 -5.63 -4.59
N PRO A 104 -1.42 -5.22 -5.10
CA PRO A 104 -2.40 -4.46 -4.33
C PRO A 104 -3.10 -5.33 -3.28
N ILE A 105 -3.20 -4.79 -2.07
CA ILE A 105 -3.94 -5.38 -0.95
C ILE A 105 -5.13 -4.46 -0.65
N ARG A 106 -6.36 -4.99 -0.75
CA ARG A 106 -7.59 -4.25 -0.45
C ARG A 106 -7.99 -4.47 0.99
N LEU A 107 -8.08 -3.38 1.74
CA LEU A 107 -8.54 -3.37 3.12
C LEU A 107 -9.98 -2.86 3.13
N ALA A 108 -10.92 -3.72 3.53
CA ALA A 108 -12.33 -3.37 3.65
C ALA A 108 -12.67 -2.80 5.04
N ASN A 109 -13.75 -2.03 5.13
CA ASN A 109 -14.31 -1.50 6.38
C ASN A 109 -13.27 -0.78 7.25
N VAL A 110 -12.46 0.08 6.63
CA VAL A 110 -11.43 0.83 7.33
C VAL A 110 -12.10 1.81 8.28
N ASN A 111 -11.79 1.69 9.57
CA ASN A 111 -12.15 2.65 10.61
C ASN A 111 -10.99 2.70 11.61
N LYS A 112 -10.15 3.73 11.48
CA LYS A 112 -8.92 3.85 12.24
C LYS A 112 -8.73 5.26 12.75
N THR A 113 -8.32 5.37 14.01
CA THR A 113 -8.01 6.63 14.66
C THR A 113 -6.50 6.84 14.70
N ILE A 114 -6.08 8.07 14.50
CA ILE A 114 -4.71 8.52 14.77
C ILE A 114 -4.73 9.51 15.94
N ASN A 115 -3.75 9.42 16.83
CA ASN A 115 -3.40 10.42 17.83
C ASN A 115 -1.95 10.87 17.59
N ILE A 116 -1.77 12.01 16.92
CA ILE A 116 -0.45 12.56 16.57
C ILE A 116 0.34 13.10 17.77
N ALA A 117 -0.22 13.08 18.99
CA ALA A 117 0.53 13.34 20.22
C ALA A 117 1.30 12.10 20.72
N THR A 118 1.08 10.93 20.11
CA THR A 118 1.77 9.67 20.42
C THR A 118 2.66 9.23 19.26
N THR A 119 3.57 8.29 19.52
CA THR A 119 4.43 7.68 18.50
C THR A 119 4.09 6.20 18.29
N GLY A 120 4.35 5.71 17.08
CA GLY A 120 4.08 4.34 16.67
C GLY A 120 2.74 4.16 15.95
N ALA A 121 2.27 2.91 15.86
CA ALA A 121 1.01 2.60 15.19
C ALA A 121 -0.17 3.32 15.85
N GLY A 122 -0.90 4.12 15.09
CA GLY A 122 -1.94 5.01 15.58
C GLY A 122 -1.44 6.39 16.01
N GLY A 123 -0.17 6.73 15.78
CA GLY A 123 0.42 8.04 16.08
C GLY A 123 1.42 8.48 15.01
N MET A 124 2.37 9.35 15.37
CA MET A 124 3.49 9.76 14.53
C MET A 124 4.51 8.61 14.36
N ASP A 125 5.14 8.54 13.21
CA ASP A 125 6.20 7.57 12.92
C ASP A 125 7.40 7.76 13.83
N THR A 126 7.73 9.01 14.13
CA THR A 126 8.76 9.39 15.10
C THR A 126 8.51 10.79 15.66
N GLY A 127 9.11 11.06 16.82
CA GLY A 127 9.12 12.39 17.43
C GLY A 127 7.74 12.95 17.78
N ALA A 128 7.72 14.25 18.07
CA ALA A 128 6.48 14.97 18.32
C ALA A 128 5.82 15.38 16.99
N SER A 129 4.50 15.59 17.03
CA SER A 129 3.80 16.22 15.92
C SER A 129 4.46 17.55 15.52
N PRO A 130 4.65 17.80 14.22
CA PRO A 130 5.37 18.98 13.80
C PRO A 130 4.48 20.22 13.89
N VAL A 131 5.08 21.38 14.17
CA VAL A 131 4.34 22.65 14.34
C VAL A 131 4.23 23.41 13.01
N SER A 132 3.06 23.97 12.73
CA SER A 132 2.82 24.85 11.56
C SER A 132 3.31 24.29 10.22
N THR A 133 3.17 22.98 10.00
CA THR A 133 3.59 22.30 8.77
C THR A 133 2.57 21.24 8.37
N TRP A 134 2.96 20.24 7.58
CA TRP A 134 2.10 19.20 7.06
C TRP A 134 2.45 17.83 7.65
N VAL A 135 1.41 17.03 7.89
CA VAL A 135 1.49 15.62 8.26
C VAL A 135 0.81 14.81 7.18
N ALA A 136 1.54 13.88 6.56
CA ALA A 136 0.94 12.84 5.75
C ALA A 136 0.49 11.71 6.66
N ILE A 137 -0.73 11.25 6.47
CA ILE A 137 -1.31 10.14 7.22
C ILE A 137 -1.36 8.95 6.29
N TYR A 138 -0.70 7.88 6.69
CA TYR A 138 -0.69 6.60 5.98
C TYR A 138 -1.62 5.62 6.67
N LEU A 139 -2.33 4.81 5.87
CA LEU A 139 -2.87 3.55 6.35
C LEU A 139 -1.76 2.51 6.20
N ILE A 140 -1.34 1.91 7.31
CA ILE A 140 -0.33 0.85 7.36
C ILE A 140 -0.99 -0.50 7.61
N TYR A 141 -0.43 -1.56 7.04
CA TYR A 141 -0.94 -2.92 7.13
C TYR A 141 0.18 -3.94 7.36
N ASN A 142 -0.11 -4.90 8.25
CA ASN A 142 0.70 -6.08 8.50
C ASN A 142 0.08 -7.29 7.78
N PRO A 143 0.66 -7.74 6.64
CA PRO A 143 0.12 -8.86 5.88
C PRO A 143 0.16 -10.21 6.61
N SER A 144 1.02 -10.35 7.61
CA SER A 144 1.16 -11.58 8.37
C SER A 144 0.08 -11.74 9.44
N THR A 145 -0.41 -10.62 10.01
CA THR A 145 -1.39 -10.66 11.11
C THR A 145 -2.76 -10.09 10.73
N GLY A 146 -2.87 -9.40 9.60
CA GLY A 146 -4.10 -8.68 9.22
C GLY A 146 -4.30 -7.36 9.97
N ALA A 147 -3.37 -6.95 10.83
CA ALA A 147 -3.49 -5.72 11.58
C ALA A 147 -3.31 -4.49 10.68
N SER A 148 -4.12 -3.46 10.92
CA SER A 148 -4.02 -2.16 10.26
C SER A 148 -4.12 -1.02 11.27
N ALA A 149 -3.39 0.06 11.00
CA ALA A 149 -3.35 1.27 11.80
C ALA A 149 -3.11 2.50 10.92
N LEU A 150 -3.24 3.70 11.48
CA LEU A 150 -2.75 4.91 10.84
C LEU A 150 -1.32 5.22 11.31
N LEU A 151 -0.54 5.90 10.48
CA LEU A 151 0.79 6.38 10.82
C LEU A 151 0.97 7.79 10.28
N GLY A 152 1.27 8.74 11.16
CA GLY A 152 1.59 10.12 10.80
C GLY A 152 3.05 10.23 10.40
N TYR A 153 3.33 10.97 9.34
CA TYR A 153 4.67 11.23 8.84
C TYR A 153 4.83 12.74 8.68
N ASN A 154 5.81 13.31 9.37
CA ASN A 154 6.15 14.71 9.19
C ASN A 154 6.75 14.90 7.80
N THR A 155 6.03 15.59 6.92
CA THR A 155 6.52 15.80 5.55
C THR A 155 7.55 16.92 5.49
N GLY A 156 7.56 17.85 6.45
CA GLY A 156 8.31 19.10 6.31
C GLY A 156 8.02 19.76 4.96
N SER A 157 9.07 20.02 4.19
CA SER A 157 9.00 20.54 2.81
C SER A 157 9.03 19.44 1.73
N ASN A 158 9.08 18.17 2.13
CA ASN A 158 9.22 17.04 1.23
C ASN A 158 7.86 16.54 0.72
N VAL A 159 7.87 16.00 -0.49
CA VAL A 159 6.72 15.29 -1.05
C VAL A 159 6.57 13.95 -0.32
N ALA A 160 5.41 13.71 0.29
CA ALA A 160 5.08 12.42 0.88
C ALA A 160 4.95 11.36 -0.23
N PRO A 161 5.66 10.22 -0.18
CA PRO A 161 5.51 9.15 -1.15
C PRO A 161 4.12 8.47 -1.05
N GLU A 162 3.67 7.81 -2.12
CA GLU A 162 2.36 7.13 -2.13
C GLU A 162 2.34 5.89 -1.23
N VAL A 163 3.50 5.23 -1.09
CA VAL A 163 3.79 4.16 -0.12
C VAL A 163 4.78 4.75 0.89
N TYR A 164 4.55 4.50 2.17
CA TYR A 164 5.44 4.96 3.24
C TYR A 164 6.88 4.49 2.98
N GLY A 165 7.79 5.46 2.80
CA GLY A 165 9.21 5.22 2.56
C GLY A 165 10.12 5.60 3.74
N GLY A 166 9.54 5.98 4.88
CA GLY A 166 10.30 6.35 6.08
C GLY A 166 10.92 5.15 6.78
N ALA A 167 11.92 5.40 7.63
CA ALA A 167 12.63 4.35 8.36
C ALA A 167 11.86 3.80 9.57
N ASN A 168 10.85 4.53 10.06
CA ASN A 168 10.20 4.26 11.34
C ASN A 168 8.87 3.48 11.21
N MET A 169 8.74 2.61 10.21
CA MET A 169 7.53 1.80 10.09
C MET A 169 7.42 0.85 11.31
N PRO A 170 6.28 0.79 12.02
CA PRO A 170 6.11 -0.14 13.13
C PRO A 170 6.36 -1.59 12.71
N VAL A 171 6.94 -2.39 13.61
CA VAL A 171 7.37 -3.76 13.31
C VAL A 171 6.20 -4.61 12.79
N GLY A 172 6.46 -5.33 11.69
CA GLY A 172 5.50 -6.22 11.04
C GLY A 172 4.57 -5.53 10.04
N TYR A 173 4.45 -4.20 10.08
CA TYR A 173 3.76 -3.46 9.03
C TYR A 173 4.69 -3.31 7.83
N THR A 174 4.23 -3.71 6.66
CA THR A 174 5.06 -3.72 5.44
C THR A 174 4.34 -3.17 4.22
N ALA A 175 3.01 -3.04 4.26
CA ALA A 175 2.22 -2.41 3.22
C ALA A 175 1.64 -1.09 3.71
N SER A 176 1.56 -0.10 2.84
CA SER A 176 0.95 1.19 3.18
C SER A 176 0.38 1.92 1.98
N ALA A 177 -0.44 2.94 2.26
CA ALA A 177 -0.85 3.96 1.31
C ALA A 177 -1.06 5.30 2.03
N VAL A 178 -0.70 6.41 1.41
CA VAL A 178 -1.10 7.73 1.88
C VAL A 178 -2.61 7.88 1.75
N VAL A 179 -3.29 8.22 2.85
CA VAL A 179 -4.75 8.40 2.90
C VAL A 179 -5.16 9.85 3.13
N SER A 180 -4.29 10.67 3.73
CA SER A 180 -4.55 12.10 3.93
C SER A 180 -3.25 12.89 4.02
N ILE A 181 -3.31 14.19 3.73
CA ILE A 181 -2.25 15.14 4.03
C ILE A 181 -2.89 16.41 4.59
N VAL A 182 -2.54 16.76 5.83
CA VAL A 182 -3.23 17.77 6.63
C VAL A 182 -2.24 18.68 7.36
N ALA A 183 -2.58 19.95 7.48
CA ALA A 183 -1.74 20.93 8.14
C ALA A 183 -1.87 20.86 9.67
N THR A 184 -0.80 21.22 10.37
CA THR A 184 -0.77 21.38 11.82
C THR A 184 -0.75 22.86 12.22
N ASN A 185 -1.24 23.16 13.42
CA ASN A 185 -1.21 24.50 14.01
C ASN A 185 0.10 24.73 14.81
N PRO A 186 0.32 25.93 15.39
CA PRO A 186 1.50 26.20 16.22
C PRO A 186 1.65 25.32 17.46
N SER A 187 0.57 24.66 17.91
CA SER A 187 0.58 23.70 19.02
C SER A 187 0.79 22.25 18.56
N GLY A 188 1.08 22.01 17.28
CA GLY A 188 1.27 20.67 16.73
C GLY A 188 -0.01 19.84 16.62
N GLN A 189 -1.19 20.48 16.65
CA GLN A 189 -2.47 19.80 16.44
C GLN A 189 -2.88 19.88 14.97
N LEU A 190 -3.64 18.91 14.47
CA LEU A 190 -4.25 18.99 13.14
C LEU A 190 -5.18 20.20 13.09
N LYS A 191 -5.08 21.02 12.03
CA LYS A 191 -6.02 22.12 11.76
C LYS A 191 -7.38 21.57 11.31
N PRO A 192 -8.49 22.28 11.54
CA PRO A 192 -9.80 21.87 11.02
C PRO A 192 -9.76 21.59 9.51
N PHE A 193 -10.32 20.44 9.12
CA PHE A 193 -10.40 20.02 7.72
C PHE A 193 -11.57 19.09 7.48
N ILE A 194 -11.95 18.97 6.22
CA ILE A 194 -12.87 17.95 5.74
C ILE A 194 -12.22 17.22 4.57
N GLN A 195 -12.20 15.90 4.65
CA GLN A 195 -11.79 15.04 3.57
C GLN A 195 -13.00 14.27 3.03
N ARG A 196 -13.09 14.21 1.70
CA ARG A 196 -13.95 13.27 0.97
C ARG A 196 -13.14 12.62 -0.13
N ASP A 197 -13.04 11.29 -0.08
CA ASP A 197 -12.12 10.52 -0.90
C ASP A 197 -10.72 11.15 -0.87
N ARG A 198 -10.11 11.40 -2.04
CA ARG A 198 -8.77 12.01 -2.16
C ARG A 198 -8.77 13.53 -2.11
N LYS A 199 -9.89 14.17 -1.76
CA LYS A 199 -9.99 15.63 -1.69
C LYS A 199 -10.01 16.06 -0.25
N VAL A 200 -9.04 16.89 0.14
CA VAL A 200 -8.98 17.53 1.45
C VAL A 200 -9.23 19.02 1.28
N ALA A 201 -10.12 19.56 2.10
CA ALA A 201 -10.46 20.97 2.14
C ALA A 201 -10.21 21.53 3.54
N PHE A 202 -9.72 22.78 3.58
CA PHE A 202 -9.41 23.54 4.79
C PHE A 202 -10.10 24.90 4.71
N ALA A 203 -10.11 25.64 5.82
CA ALA A 203 -10.49 27.05 5.76
C ALA A 203 -9.53 27.83 4.83
N GLY A 204 -10.04 28.84 4.13
CA GLY A 204 -9.26 29.66 3.20
C GLY A 204 -8.06 30.33 3.90
N ILE A 205 -6.92 30.34 3.22
CA ILE A 205 -5.69 30.98 3.68
C ILE A 205 -5.34 32.09 2.69
N GLY A 206 -5.18 33.32 3.17
CA GLY A 206 -4.68 34.42 2.34
C GLY A 206 -3.24 34.14 1.90
N VAL A 207 -3.03 33.97 0.59
CA VAL A 207 -1.72 33.71 -0.01
C VAL A 207 -1.12 34.93 -0.72
N PHE A 208 -1.94 35.96 -0.93
CA PHE A 208 -1.54 37.20 -1.56
C PHE A 208 -2.27 38.36 -0.89
N ASN A 209 -1.53 39.43 -0.58
CA ASN A 209 -2.07 40.68 -0.07
C ASN A 209 -1.15 41.82 -0.53
N SER A 210 -1.61 42.63 -1.47
CA SER A 210 -0.90 43.83 -1.93
C SER A 210 -1.89 44.95 -2.18
N THR A 211 -1.51 46.16 -1.82
CA THR A 211 -2.25 47.39 -2.12
C THR A 211 -1.55 48.24 -3.19
N THR A 212 -0.44 47.75 -3.76
CA THR A 212 0.35 48.42 -4.79
C THR A 212 0.69 47.48 -5.95
N ASP A 213 0.82 48.04 -7.14
CA ASP A 213 1.25 47.30 -8.33
C ASP A 213 2.71 46.85 -8.20
N ALA A 214 2.98 45.60 -8.56
CA ALA A 214 4.35 45.10 -8.67
C ALA A 214 4.95 45.60 -9.99
N SER A 215 6.12 46.24 -9.94
CA SER A 215 6.83 46.72 -11.13
C SER A 215 7.44 45.60 -11.99
N SER A 216 7.32 44.34 -11.55
CA SER A 216 7.75 43.13 -12.26
C SER A 216 7.04 41.89 -11.70
N PHE A 217 7.07 40.78 -12.44
CA PHE A 217 6.53 39.51 -11.95
C PHE A 217 7.32 38.99 -10.74
N GLN A 218 6.65 38.85 -9.60
CA GLN A 218 7.22 38.29 -8.38
C GLN A 218 6.62 36.90 -8.08
N PRO A 219 7.43 35.90 -7.71
CA PRO A 219 6.92 34.59 -7.30
C PRO A 219 6.19 34.69 -5.95
N ILE A 220 5.03 34.04 -5.84
CA ILE A 220 4.27 33.91 -4.58
C ILE A 220 4.42 32.48 -4.07
N SER A 221 4.76 32.32 -2.79
CA SER A 221 4.84 31.00 -2.16
C SER A 221 3.46 30.51 -1.71
N LEU A 222 3.15 29.26 -2.06
CA LEU A 222 1.92 28.55 -1.68
C LEU A 222 2.16 27.51 -0.57
N SER A 223 3.39 27.35 -0.08
CA SER A 223 3.77 26.24 0.82
C SER A 223 3.00 26.21 2.16
N GLY A 224 2.52 27.37 2.63
CA GLY A 224 1.69 27.47 3.83
C GLY A 224 0.20 27.21 3.60
N ALA A 225 -0.26 27.24 2.34
CA ALA A 225 -1.66 27.05 1.97
C ALA A 225 -1.91 25.69 1.28
N VAL A 226 -0.87 25.09 0.72
CA VAL A 226 -0.95 23.89 -0.09
C VAL A 226 0.14 22.90 0.34
N PRO A 227 -0.19 21.61 0.54
CA PRO A 227 0.82 20.60 0.87
C PRO A 227 1.89 20.45 -0.24
N PRO A 228 3.14 20.07 0.10
CA PRO A 228 4.23 19.89 -0.86
C PRO A 228 3.95 18.89 -2.01
N ALA A 229 2.99 17.98 -1.83
CA ALA A 229 2.64 16.92 -2.79
C ALA A 229 1.39 17.22 -3.65
N THR A 230 0.88 18.44 -3.62
CA THR A 230 -0.46 18.72 -4.18
C THR A 230 -0.44 18.79 -5.70
N ARG A 231 -1.13 17.85 -6.36
CA ARG A 231 -1.24 17.81 -7.83
C ARG A 231 -2.22 18.85 -8.40
N ARG A 232 -3.20 19.29 -7.59
CA ARG A 232 -4.21 20.32 -7.95
C ARG A 232 -4.66 21.07 -6.70
N SER A 233 -4.53 22.38 -6.69
CA SER A 233 -5.13 23.29 -5.72
C SER A 233 -6.12 24.21 -6.44
N ARG A 234 -7.25 24.53 -5.80
CA ARG A 234 -8.16 25.58 -6.27
C ARG A 234 -7.93 26.79 -5.39
N LEU A 235 -7.65 27.93 -6.01
CA LEU A 235 -7.71 29.24 -5.37
C LEU A 235 -9.09 29.82 -5.68
N GLU A 236 -9.75 30.35 -4.67
CA GLU A 236 -11.00 31.10 -4.82
C GLU A 236 -10.67 32.57 -4.54
N GLU A 237 -11.19 33.45 -5.40
CA GLU A 237 -11.01 34.91 -5.36
C GLU A 237 -12.03 35.55 -4.40
#